data_AF-A0A4R4SBM2-F1
#
_entry.id   AF-A0A4R4SBM2-F1
#
_cell.length_a   1.000
_cell.length_b   1.000
_cell.length_c   1.000
_cell.angle_alpha   90.00
_cell.angle_beta   90.00
_cell.angle_gamma   90.00
#
_symmetry.space_group_name_H-M   'P 1'
#
loop_
_entity.id
_entity.type
_entity.pdbx_description
1 polymer ?
#
loop_
_entity_poly.entity_id
_entity_poly.type
_entity_poly.pdbx_seq_one_letter_code
_entity_poly.pdbx_strand_id
1 'polypeptide(L)'
;MIDFPPAVSRYFMPDGKATAEPVTIAEEFTPGKGWLRPKWRKSITQTYARKLRHQGVTAVQLEYGGRRADFQITELTPHRTAVTR
;
A
#
# COMPACT_ATOMS: atom_id res chain seq x y z
N MET A 1 -2.98 -6.14 15.59
CA MET A 1 -3.19 -4.82 14.99
C MET A 1 -2.62 -4.87 13.58
N ILE A 2 -3.36 -4.49 12.54
CA ILE A 2 -2.84 -4.49 11.17
C ILE A 2 -2.03 -3.20 10.99
N ASP A 3 -0.71 -3.32 10.80
CA ASP A 3 0.14 -2.17 10.50
C ASP A 3 0.02 -1.78 9.03
N PHE A 4 -0.89 -0.84 8.77
CA PHE A 4 -0.99 -0.16 7.50
C PHE A 4 0.18 0.80 7.30
N PRO A 5 0.66 0.98 6.05
CA PRO A 5 1.63 2.04 5.78
C PRO A 5 1.07 3.42 6.19
N PRO A 6 1.90 4.32 6.77
CA PRO A 6 1.41 5.61 7.26
C PRO A 6 0.67 6.45 6.22
N ALA A 7 1.07 6.38 4.95
CA ALA A 7 0.39 7.06 3.84
C ALA A 7 -1.05 6.55 3.64
N VAL A 8 -1.26 5.24 3.78
CA VAL A 8 -2.58 4.60 3.65
C VAL A 8 -3.49 5.03 4.80
N SER A 9 -2.96 5.00 6.03
CA SER A 9 -3.70 5.44 7.22
C SER A 9 -4.11 6.91 7.10
N ARG A 10 -3.20 7.79 6.68
CA ARG A 10 -3.51 9.22 6.51
C ARG A 10 -4.59 9.49 5.45
N TYR A 11 -4.61 8.71 4.38
CA TYR A 11 -5.53 8.92 3.27
C TYR A 11 -6.92 8.33 3.54
N PHE A 12 -7.00 7.06 3.95
CA PHE A 12 -8.28 6.38 4.16
C PHE A 12 -8.85 6.56 5.57
N MET A 13 -8.00 6.85 6.55
CA MET A 13 -8.37 6.95 7.97
C MET A 13 -7.81 8.24 8.60
N PRO A 14 -8.11 9.43 8.03
CA PRO A 14 -7.55 10.70 8.52
C PRO A 14 -7.89 10.97 10.00
N ASP A 15 -9.03 10.45 10.47
CA ASP A 15 -9.49 10.61 11.86
C ASP A 15 -8.82 9.63 12.84
N GLY A 16 -7.88 8.81 12.38
CA GLY A 16 -7.13 7.84 13.22
C GLY A 16 -7.96 6.66 13.73
N LYS A 17 -9.23 6.53 13.32
CA LYS A 17 -10.07 5.39 13.68
C LYS A 17 -9.61 4.14 12.91
N ALA A 18 -8.93 3.24 13.60
CA ALA A 18 -8.63 1.91 13.08
C ALA A 18 -9.95 1.19 12.77
N THR A 19 -10.11 0.74 11.53
CA THR A 19 -11.35 0.10 11.07
C THR A 19 -11.20 -1.42 11.08
N ALA A 20 -12.31 -2.13 11.30
CA ALA A 20 -12.34 -3.58 11.22
C ALA A 20 -12.07 -4.11 9.80
N GLU A 21 -12.34 -3.28 8.78
CA GLU A 21 -12.14 -3.63 7.38
C GLU A 21 -10.68 -3.42 6.95
N PRO A 22 -10.05 -4.40 6.27
CA PRO A 22 -8.71 -4.24 5.74
C PRO A 22 -8.70 -3.41 4.45
N VAL A 23 -7.72 -2.53 4.30
CA VAL A 23 -7.41 -1.91 3.00
C VAL A 23 -6.80 -2.98 2.08
N THR A 24 -7.37 -3.18 0.90
CA THR A 24 -6.96 -4.25 -0.03
C THR A 24 -6.32 -3.71 -1.30
N ILE A 25 -5.49 -4.51 -1.96
CA ILE A 25 -4.88 -4.17 -3.25
C ILE A 25 -5.83 -4.61 -4.36
N ALA A 26 -6.31 -3.63 -5.13
CA ALA A 26 -7.12 -3.85 -6.33
C ALA A 26 -6.23 -4.20 -7.53
N GLU A 27 -5.15 -3.44 -7.73
CA GLU A 27 -4.24 -3.59 -8.87
C GLU A 27 -2.80 -3.25 -8.47
N GLU A 28 -1.82 -3.94 -9.09
CA GLU A 28 -0.39 -3.75 -8.89
C GLU A 28 0.24 -3.29 -10.21
N PHE A 29 1.04 -2.22 -10.19
CA PHE A 29 1.71 -1.68 -11.36
C PHE A 29 3.19 -2.06 -11.39
N THR A 30 3.59 -2.79 -12.42
CA THR A 30 5.00 -3.11 -12.70
C THR A 30 5.42 -2.46 -14.02
N PRO A 31 6.54 -1.71 -14.06
CA PRO A 31 7.06 -1.15 -15.31
C PRO A 31 7.26 -2.24 -16.36
N GLY A 32 6.79 -2.01 -17.57
CA GLY A 32 6.82 -2.97 -18.68
C GLY A 32 5.71 -4.03 -18.67
N LYS A 33 4.96 -4.21 -17.58
CA LYS A 33 3.78 -5.10 -17.52
C LYS A 33 2.45 -4.37 -17.36
N GLY A 34 2.49 -3.12 -16.89
CA GLY A 34 1.28 -2.32 -16.65
C GLY A 34 0.59 -2.67 -15.34
N TRP A 35 -0.71 -2.36 -15.26
CA TRP A 35 -1.57 -2.66 -14.12
C TRP A 35 -2.08 -4.09 -14.20
N LEU A 36 -1.84 -4.87 -13.16
CA LEU A 36 -2.22 -6.27 -13.05
C LEU A 36 -3.09 -6.48 -11.82
N ARG A 37 -4.17 -7.26 -11.98
CA ARG A 37 -5.01 -7.67 -10.85
C ARG A 37 -4.37 -8.86 -10.13
N PRO A 38 -4.13 -8.78 -8.82
CA PRO A 38 -3.66 -9.92 -8.07
C PRO A 38 -4.73 -11.01 -8.08
N LYS A 39 -4.29 -12.27 -8.22
CA LYS A 39 -5.18 -13.46 -8.24
C LYS A 39 -6.04 -13.60 -6.98
N TRP A 40 -5.57 -13.05 -5.87
CA TRP A 40 -6.23 -13.08 -4.57
C TRP A 40 -6.28 -11.68 -3.99
N ARG A 41 -7.42 -11.29 -3.41
CA ARG A 41 -7.50 -10.04 -2.63
C ARG A 41 -6.51 -10.12 -1.47
N LYS A 42 -5.55 -9.20 -1.44
CA LYS A 42 -4.57 -9.10 -0.36
C LYS A 42 -4.68 -7.75 0.33
N SER A 43 -4.61 -7.78 1.65
CA SER A 43 -4.53 -6.58 2.47
C SER A 43 -3.15 -5.94 2.32
N ILE A 44 -3.11 -4.62 2.22
CA ILE A 44 -1.85 -3.89 2.22
C ILE A 44 -1.31 -3.81 3.65
N THR A 45 -0.08 -4.25 3.84
CA THR A 45 0.68 -4.10 5.09
C THR A 45 2.06 -3.54 4.74
N GLN A 46 2.76 -2.98 5.73
CA GLN A 46 4.12 -2.47 5.49
C GLN A 46 5.07 -3.57 5.00
N THR A 47 4.98 -4.78 5.56
CA THR A 47 5.77 -5.94 5.12
C THR A 47 5.42 -6.34 3.69
N TYR A 48 4.13 -6.31 3.33
CA TYR A 48 3.71 -6.66 1.98
C TYR A 48 4.15 -5.62 0.95
N ALA A 49 4.07 -4.32 1.27
CA ALA A 49 4.58 -3.25 0.41
C ALA A 49 6.09 -3.41 0.14
N ARG A 50 6.89 -3.80 1.15
CA ARG A 50 8.31 -4.13 0.95
C ARG A 50 8.50 -5.32 0.01
N LYS A 51 7.69 -6.36 0.16
CA LYS A 51 7.72 -7.51 -0.76
C LYS A 51 7.41 -7.10 -2.20
N LEU A 52 6.38 -6.29 -2.42
CA LEU A 52 6.01 -5.78 -3.75
C LEU A 52 7.15 -4.98 -4.38
N ARG A 53 7.81 -4.14 -3.59
CA ARG A 53 9.01 -3.42 -4.02
C ARG A 53 10.11 -4.35 -4.53
N HIS A 54 10.41 -5.42 -3.79
CA HIS A 54 11.40 -6.43 -4.21
C HIS A 54 10.97 -7.19 -5.48
N GLN A 55 9.68 -7.26 -5.77
CA GLN A 55 9.13 -7.86 -6.99
C GLN A 55 9.10 -6.90 -8.20
N GLY A 56 9.56 -5.65 -8.02
CA GLY A 56 9.60 -4.65 -9.08
C GLY A 56 8.29 -3.87 -9.26
N VAL A 57 7.32 -4.04 -8.36
CA VAL A 57 6.09 -3.22 -8.35
C VAL A 57 6.46 -1.81 -7.91
N THR A 58 5.93 -0.81 -8.62
CA THR A 58 6.24 0.61 -8.39
C THR A 58 5.04 1.41 -7.91
N ALA A 59 3.82 1.03 -8.30
CA ALA A 59 2.59 1.60 -7.76
C ALA A 59 1.56 0.51 -7.46
N VAL A 60 0.62 0.80 -6.57
CA VAL A 60 -0.51 -0.07 -6.26
C VAL A 60 -1.78 0.74 -6.17
N GLN A 61 -2.89 0.18 -6.64
CA GLN A 61 -4.22 0.73 -6.43
C GLN A 61 -4.81 0.03 -5.22
N LEU A 62 -5.11 0.80 -4.19
CA LEU A 62 -5.71 0.34 -2.95
C LEU A 62 -7.21 0.64 -2.94
N GLU A 63 -7.98 -0.29 -2.39
CA GLU A 63 -9.43 -0.20 -2.23
C GLU A 63 -9.81 -0.32 -0.75
N TYR A 64 -10.66 0.61 -0.30
CA TYR A 64 -11.23 0.63 1.04
C TYR A 64 -12.62 1.28 1.01
N GLY A 65 -13.63 0.61 1.58
CA GLY A 65 -15.00 1.14 1.63
C GLY A 65 -15.57 1.56 0.27
N GLY A 66 -15.21 0.86 -0.82
CA GLY A 66 -15.60 1.20 -2.18
C GLY A 66 -14.83 2.37 -2.81
N ARG A 67 -13.94 3.05 -2.07
CA ARG A 67 -13.04 4.08 -2.60
C ARG A 67 -11.74 3.45 -3.07
N ARG A 68 -11.24 3.91 -4.22
CA ARG A 68 -9.95 3.51 -4.77
C ARG A 68 -8.99 4.69 -4.83
N ALA A 69 -7.72 4.42 -4.55
CA ALA A 69 -6.64 5.38 -4.71
C ALA A 69 -5.34 4.67 -5.06
N ASP A 70 -4.54 5.33 -5.90
CA ASP A 70 -3.21 4.90 -6.27
C ASP A 70 -2.16 5.41 -5.27
N PHE A 71 -1.20 4.54 -4.97
CA PHE A 71 -0.07 4.85 -4.09
C PHE A 71 1.21 4.39 -4.75
N GLN A 72 2.24 5.22 -4.67
CA GLN A 72 3.58 4.81 -5.04
C GLN A 72 4.14 3.90 -3.95
N ILE A 73 4.82 2.82 -4.35
CA ILE A 73 5.44 1.89 -3.40
C ILE A 73 6.45 2.59 -2.49
N THR A 74 7.10 3.65 -2.96
CA THR A 74 8.00 4.51 -2.18
C THR A 74 7.28 5.20 -1.02
N GLU A 75 6.02 5.61 -1.18
CA GLU A 75 5.19 6.20 -0.12
C GLU A 75 4.76 5.15 0.92
N LEU A 76 4.60 3.90 0.48
CA LEU A 76 4.21 2.77 1.33
C LEU A 76 5.38 2.14 2.07
N THR A 77 6.60 2.29 1.53
CA THR A 77 7.85 1.83 2.13
C THR A 77 8.79 3.00 2.37
N PRO A 78 8.44 3.95 3.27
CA PRO A 78 9.37 5.02 3.59
C PRO A 78 10.66 4.37 4.08
N HIS A 79 11.76 4.67 3.41
CA HIS A 79 13.07 4.38 3.96
C HIS A 79 13.13 5.08 5.31
N ARG A 80 13.57 4.36 6.35
CA ARG A 80 14.10 5.05 7.52
C ARG A 80 15.26 5.87 6.96
N THR A 81 15.04 7.15 6.69
CA THR A 81 16.12 8.10 6.56
C THR A 81 16.83 8.00 7.90
N ALA A 82 17.98 7.33 7.91
CA ALA A 82 18.88 7.41 9.04
C ALA A 82 19.18 8.90 9.17
N VAL A 83 18.55 9.54 10.15
CA VAL A 83 18.91 10.89 10.55
C VAL A 83 20.27 10.72 11.21
N THR A 84 21.33 10.77 10.41
CA THR A 84 22.69 10.97 10.91
C THR A 84 22.70 12.39 11.44
N ARG A 85 22.67 12.52 12.76
CA ARG A 85 22.75 13.79 13.48
C ARG A 85 24.19 14.06 13.85
#